data_AF-W2JTT2-F1
#
_entry.id   AF-W2JTT2-F1
#
_cell.length_a   1.000
_cell.length_b   1.000
_cell.length_c   1.000
_cell.angle_alpha   90.00
_cell.angle_beta   90.00
_cell.angle_gamma   90.00
#
_symmetry.space_group_name_H-M   'P 1'
#
loop_
_entity.id
_entity.type
_entity.pdbx_description
1 polymer ?
#
loop_
_entity_poly.entity_id
_entity_poly.type
_entity_poly.pdbx_seq_one_letter_code
_entity_poly.pdbx_strand_id
1 'polypeptide(L)'
;MADMADMTGAPTGAVSIGNYKGVMLCNRPFNGVSSTLAKENRYGAKPNNNNVVDNSKAAFLAGNPGEPLGLNVPIHSEPAHAIRRDKKNTALSKHKKWLHDLQKERARLQEALAEDEEAAQRRRERFSQREAKMRETVRNNNNDEDVPNTEAEEKKKNLNRPMWALTKATADEKLDCLEDAEANDLIEFANNLDIDQFMDDVEIKARVAQVEQQLAQVQSIVDYEQAEEKRSEREQQRLEELANGGGALNGNDLSQLGWDRADAKDGDDDAMSVASSVLSECKSIRSVHSVRSVAAITKRVEAKLGASTPSEAGSTPPAPRIVTINEDEGVRMQIKTLPSNLPYIHRNPAI
;
A
#
# COMPACT_ATOMS: atom_id res chain seq x y z
N MET A 1 -2.06 32.52 47.17
CA MET A 1 -1.25 33.71 47.51
C MET A 1 0.20 33.29 47.29
N ALA A 2 0.85 33.90 46.28
CA ALA A 2 2.19 33.59 45.73
C ALA A 2 2.30 32.17 45.10
N ASP A 3 2.84 31.95 43.90
CA ASP A 3 3.82 32.71 43.15
C ASP A 3 3.61 32.54 41.62
N MET A 4 3.78 33.65 40.89
CA MET A 4 3.77 33.76 39.43
C MET A 4 5.20 34.14 39.02
N ALA A 5 5.84 33.35 38.17
CA ALA A 5 7.03 33.75 37.41
C ALA A 5 7.08 32.87 36.15
N ASP A 6 6.68 33.40 34.99
CA ASP A 6 7.53 34.09 34.01
C ASP A 6 8.58 33.18 33.36
N MET A 7 8.22 32.66 32.19
CA MET A 7 9.15 32.11 31.19
C MET A 7 8.77 32.72 29.84
N THR A 8 9.02 34.03 29.72
CA THR A 8 9.15 34.72 28.44
C THR A 8 10.61 34.63 27.98
N GLY A 9 10.88 34.03 26.81
CA GLY A 9 12.27 33.97 26.33
C GLY A 9 12.56 33.09 25.11
N ALA A 10 11.88 33.30 23.98
CA ALA A 10 12.44 32.91 22.68
C ALA A 10 11.83 33.78 21.55
N PRO A 11 12.53 34.80 21.04
CA PRO A 11 12.13 35.47 19.81
C PRO A 11 12.46 34.54 18.63
N THR A 12 11.43 33.93 18.04
CA THR A 12 11.54 33.24 16.75
C THR A 12 12.06 34.22 15.71
N GLY A 13 13.16 33.83 15.05
CA GLY A 13 13.98 34.68 14.19
C GLY A 13 13.21 35.52 13.19
N ALA A 14 13.53 36.80 13.18
CA ALA A 14 13.28 37.68 12.05
C ALA A 14 13.89 37.05 10.79
N VAL A 15 13.03 36.66 9.85
CA VAL A 15 13.44 36.30 8.49
C VAL A 15 14.06 37.54 7.88
N SER A 16 15.39 37.57 7.90
CA SER A 16 16.20 38.55 7.20
C SER A 16 15.96 38.35 5.70
N ILE A 17 15.08 39.17 5.12
CA ILE A 17 14.91 39.30 3.67
C ILE A 17 16.25 39.80 3.11
N GLY A 18 17.08 38.84 2.72
CA GLY A 18 18.31 39.08 1.98
C GLY A 18 17.99 39.63 0.60
N ASN A 19 18.36 40.88 0.39
CA ASN A 19 19.09 41.33 -0.80
C ASN A 19 18.55 40.87 -2.18
N TYR A 20 17.34 41.30 -2.56
CA TYR A 20 16.95 41.36 -3.98
C TYR A 20 17.49 42.64 -4.63
N LYS A 21 18.82 42.74 -4.80
CA LYS A 21 19.42 43.64 -5.79
C LYS A 21 19.07 43.09 -7.18
N GLY A 22 17.94 43.50 -7.74
CA GLY A 22 17.56 43.11 -9.11
C GLY A 22 16.10 43.29 -9.51
N VAL A 23 15.21 43.79 -8.65
CA VAL A 23 13.85 44.13 -9.08
C VAL A 23 13.90 45.51 -9.73
N MET A 24 13.93 45.54 -11.07
CA MET A 24 13.65 46.75 -11.83
C MET A 24 12.22 47.20 -11.51
N LEU A 25 12.12 48.16 -10.59
CA LEU A 25 10.92 48.95 -10.32
C LEU A 25 10.60 49.77 -11.58
N CYS A 26 9.91 49.16 -12.54
CA CYS A 26 9.27 49.90 -13.60
C CYS A 26 8.07 50.66 -12.99
N ASN A 27 8.19 51.99 -13.01
CA ASN A 27 7.16 52.97 -12.66
C ASN A 27 5.81 52.59 -13.28
N ARG A 28 4.87 52.09 -12.47
CA ARG A 28 3.45 52.14 -12.78
C ARG A 28 2.88 53.45 -12.22
N PRO A 29 2.37 54.39 -13.03
CA PRO A 29 1.64 55.53 -12.51
C PRO A 29 0.37 55.04 -11.80
N PHE A 30 0.28 55.37 -10.52
CA PHE A 30 -0.80 55.04 -9.61
C PHE A 30 -1.88 56.12 -9.72
N ASN A 31 -2.97 55.84 -10.45
CA ASN A 31 -4.13 56.74 -10.49
C ASN A 31 -4.96 56.56 -9.21
N GLY A 32 -4.70 57.48 -8.28
CA GLY A 32 -5.48 57.95 -7.12
C GLY A 32 -6.82 57.30 -6.78
N VAL A 33 -6.87 56.73 -5.59
CA VAL A 33 -8.05 56.61 -4.74
C VAL A 33 -7.69 57.13 -3.34
N SER A 34 -8.13 58.35 -3.05
CA SER A 34 -8.35 58.93 -1.71
C SER A 34 -9.13 60.24 -1.91
N SER A 35 -10.43 60.27 -1.65
CA SER A 35 -11.02 60.64 -0.35
C SER A 35 -10.75 62.10 0.03
N THR A 36 -11.63 63.01 -0.40
CA THR A 36 -11.91 64.25 0.34
C THR A 36 -13.41 64.47 0.39
N LEU A 37 -13.96 64.18 1.58
CA LEU A 37 -15.18 64.76 2.10
C LEU A 37 -15.06 66.29 2.07
N ALA A 38 -15.92 66.95 1.29
CA ALA A 38 -16.42 68.28 1.61
C ALA A 38 -17.88 68.35 1.16
N LYS A 39 -18.72 68.56 2.15
CA LYS A 39 -20.17 68.58 2.15
C LYS A 39 -20.61 70.02 1.90
N GLU A 40 -21.35 70.29 0.84
CA GLU A 40 -22.43 71.28 0.96
C GLU A 40 -23.59 71.02 -0.01
N ASN A 41 -24.74 71.33 0.53
CA ASN A 41 -26.09 70.96 0.17
C ASN A 41 -26.70 72.09 -0.67
N ARG A 42 -27.33 71.79 -1.82
CA ARG A 42 -28.58 72.46 -2.22
C ARG A 42 -29.27 71.81 -3.42
N TYR A 43 -30.53 71.49 -3.15
CA TYR A 43 -31.64 71.20 -4.04
C TYR A 43 -31.63 71.91 -5.40
N GLY A 44 -32.04 71.16 -6.43
CA GLY A 44 -33.12 71.62 -7.31
C GLY A 44 -32.74 72.16 -8.69
N ALA A 45 -33.62 71.81 -9.63
CA ALA A 45 -33.88 72.45 -10.92
C ALA A 45 -33.02 72.03 -12.13
N LYS A 46 -33.65 71.18 -12.94
CA LYS A 46 -33.48 71.09 -14.40
C LYS A 46 -33.55 72.49 -15.03
N PRO A 47 -32.66 72.89 -15.95
CA PRO A 47 -32.93 74.01 -16.83
C PRO A 47 -33.69 73.53 -18.07
N ASN A 48 -34.84 74.17 -18.24
CA ASN A 48 -35.76 74.11 -19.35
C ASN A 48 -35.11 74.67 -20.64
N ASN A 49 -35.47 74.09 -21.78
CA ASN A 49 -35.28 74.67 -23.10
C ASN A 49 -36.06 75.98 -23.18
N ASN A 50 -35.33 77.08 -23.31
CA ASN A 50 -35.66 78.31 -24.05
C ASN A 50 -34.83 79.44 -23.45
N ASN A 51 -33.65 79.66 -24.02
CA ASN A 51 -33.05 80.98 -23.94
C ASN A 51 -32.55 81.36 -25.32
N VAL A 52 -33.37 82.18 -25.99
CA VAL A 52 -32.95 83.07 -27.07
C VAL A 52 -31.85 83.94 -26.49
N VAL A 53 -30.61 83.69 -26.90
CA VAL A 53 -29.49 84.58 -26.60
C VAL A 53 -29.29 85.48 -27.80
N ASP A 54 -29.67 86.74 -27.64
CA ASP A 54 -29.38 87.84 -28.56
C ASP A 54 -27.88 87.89 -28.89
N ASN A 55 -27.52 87.53 -30.12
CA ASN A 55 -26.14 87.46 -30.60
C ASN A 55 -25.69 88.79 -31.26
N SER A 56 -26.04 89.93 -30.67
CA SER A 56 -25.80 91.26 -31.28
C SER A 56 -24.55 91.99 -30.78
N LYS A 57 -23.65 91.35 -30.00
CA LYS A 57 -22.41 91.96 -29.49
C LYS A 57 -21.17 91.05 -29.46
N ALA A 58 -20.98 90.20 -30.46
CA ALA A 58 -19.71 89.51 -30.68
C ALA A 58 -19.00 90.08 -31.93
N ALA A 59 -18.03 90.98 -31.72
CA ALA A 59 -17.35 91.72 -32.78
C ALA A 59 -16.30 90.92 -33.58
N PHE A 60 -16.23 89.59 -33.42
CA PHE A 60 -15.35 88.73 -34.22
C PHE A 60 -16.02 87.37 -34.46
N LEU A 61 -16.85 87.29 -35.50
CA LEU A 61 -17.35 86.03 -36.03
C LEU A 61 -16.29 85.42 -36.93
N ALA A 62 -15.36 84.66 -36.35
CA ALA A 62 -14.62 83.67 -37.12
C ALA A 62 -15.64 82.58 -37.52
N GLY A 63 -16.04 82.55 -38.79
CA GLY A 63 -16.92 81.50 -39.31
C GLY A 63 -16.29 80.13 -39.03
N ASN A 64 -17.07 79.18 -38.53
CA ASN A 64 -16.63 77.80 -38.37
C ASN A 64 -16.04 77.32 -39.72
N PRO A 65 -14.77 76.87 -39.79
CA PRO A 65 -14.28 76.25 -41.01
C PRO A 65 -15.18 75.04 -41.30
N GLY A 66 -15.67 74.95 -42.54
CA GLY A 66 -16.48 73.83 -42.98
C GLY A 66 -15.76 72.52 -42.68
N GLU A 67 -16.50 71.55 -42.15
CA GLU A 67 -15.97 70.24 -41.79
C GLU A 67 -15.19 69.65 -42.98
N PRO A 68 -13.90 69.30 -42.83
CA PRO A 68 -13.11 68.78 -43.93
C PRO A 68 -13.75 67.48 -44.45
N LEU A 69 -14.23 67.54 -45.69
CA LEU A 69 -14.78 66.39 -46.41
C LEU A 69 -13.73 65.27 -46.46
N GLY A 70 -13.95 64.21 -45.69
CA GLY A 70 -13.04 63.06 -45.63
C GLY A 70 -12.92 62.38 -44.26
N LEU A 71 -13.36 63.00 -43.15
CA LEU A 71 -13.38 62.36 -41.82
C LEU A 71 -14.63 61.52 -41.52
N ASN A 72 -15.63 61.56 -42.40
CA ASN A 72 -16.87 60.78 -42.28
C ASN A 72 -16.78 59.40 -42.95
N VAL A 73 -15.63 58.73 -42.88
CA VAL A 73 -15.60 57.28 -43.08
C VAL A 73 -15.80 56.66 -41.69
N PRO A 74 -16.93 55.99 -41.41
CA PRO A 74 -17.14 55.37 -40.11
C PRO A 74 -16.04 54.34 -39.84
N ILE A 75 -15.08 54.67 -38.97
CA ILE A 75 -14.00 53.75 -38.54
C ILE A 75 -14.58 52.50 -37.84
N HIS A 76 -15.87 52.55 -37.48
CA HIS A 76 -16.61 51.50 -36.79
C HIS A 76 -17.80 50.94 -37.58
N SER A 77 -17.85 51.06 -38.91
CA SER A 77 -18.75 50.17 -39.66
C SER A 77 -18.12 48.78 -39.68
N GLU A 78 -18.52 47.93 -38.74
CA GLU A 78 -18.23 46.50 -38.87
C GLU A 78 -18.69 46.04 -40.26
N PRO A 79 -17.85 45.33 -41.03
CA PRO A 79 -18.25 44.83 -42.33
C PRO A 79 -19.56 44.07 -42.21
N ALA A 80 -20.51 44.28 -43.14
CA ALA A 80 -21.79 43.55 -43.15
C ALA A 80 -21.62 42.01 -43.20
N HIS A 81 -20.41 41.53 -43.44
CA HIS A 81 -20.00 40.11 -43.45
C HIS A 81 -19.03 39.72 -42.33
N ALA A 82 -18.92 40.51 -41.25
CA ALA A 82 -18.15 40.12 -40.08
C ALA A 82 -18.83 38.91 -39.41
N ILE A 83 -18.23 37.73 -39.59
CA ILE A 83 -18.68 36.48 -38.96
C ILE A 83 -18.61 36.69 -37.44
N ARG A 84 -19.77 36.82 -36.80
CA ARG A 84 -19.87 37.00 -35.34
C ARG A 84 -19.34 35.74 -34.68
N ARG A 85 -18.09 35.78 -34.23
CA ARG A 85 -17.48 34.65 -33.51
C ARG A 85 -18.21 34.44 -32.19
N ASP A 86 -18.56 33.18 -31.90
CA ASP A 86 -19.25 32.82 -30.66
C ASP A 86 -18.37 33.12 -29.44
N LYS A 87 -18.72 34.18 -28.71
CA LYS A 87 -18.01 34.63 -27.50
C LYS A 87 -17.96 33.57 -26.39
N LYS A 88 -18.81 32.54 -26.49
CA LYS A 88 -18.96 31.44 -25.51
C LYS A 88 -18.00 30.27 -25.75
N ASN A 89 -17.43 30.13 -26.96
CA ASN A 89 -16.54 29.02 -27.33
C ASN A 89 -15.09 29.44 -27.53
N THR A 90 -14.73 30.67 -27.16
CA THR A 90 -13.36 31.19 -27.23
C THR A 90 -12.46 30.44 -26.24
N ALA A 91 -11.18 30.25 -26.62
CA ALA A 91 -10.16 29.68 -25.76
C ALA A 91 -10.12 30.34 -24.36
N LEU A 92 -10.30 31.66 -24.28
CA LEU A 92 -10.38 32.39 -23.01
C LEU A 92 -11.59 32.00 -22.17
N SER A 93 -12.74 31.70 -22.78
CA SER A 93 -13.93 31.26 -22.05
C SER A 93 -13.73 29.85 -21.49
N LYS A 94 -13.07 28.95 -22.24
CA LYS A 94 -12.68 27.62 -21.76
C LYS A 94 -11.66 27.71 -20.64
N HIS A 95 -10.67 28.61 -20.75
CA HIS A 95 -9.68 28.83 -19.71
C HIS A 95 -10.29 29.41 -18.43
N LYS A 96 -11.21 30.38 -18.53
CA LYS A 96 -11.96 30.89 -17.37
C LYS A 96 -12.79 29.79 -16.69
N LYS A 97 -13.46 28.95 -17.46
CA LYS A 97 -14.17 27.78 -16.94
C LYS A 97 -13.22 26.83 -16.23
N TRP A 98 -12.08 26.50 -16.87
CA TRP A 98 -11.07 25.63 -16.29
C TRP A 98 -10.49 26.20 -14.98
N LEU A 99 -10.22 27.51 -14.89
CA LEU A 99 -9.77 28.13 -13.64
C LEU A 99 -10.81 28.04 -12.54
N HIS A 100 -12.09 28.23 -12.87
CA HIS A 100 -13.18 28.08 -11.91
C HIS A 100 -13.33 26.62 -11.45
N ASP A 101 -13.25 25.66 -12.38
CA ASP A 101 -13.29 24.23 -12.07
C ASP A 101 -12.06 23.83 -11.22
N LEU A 102 -10.88 24.38 -11.50
CA LEU A 102 -9.66 24.16 -10.72
C LEU A 102 -9.76 24.76 -9.31
N GLN A 103 -10.32 25.96 -9.17
CA GLN A 103 -10.57 26.58 -7.87
C GLN A 103 -11.58 25.77 -7.05
N LYS A 104 -12.64 25.28 -7.71
CA LYS A 104 -13.63 24.41 -7.08
C LYS A 104 -13.02 23.09 -6.62
N GLU A 105 -12.17 22.48 -7.44
CA GLU A 105 -11.50 21.23 -7.08
C GLU A 105 -10.52 21.45 -5.92
N ARG A 106 -9.76 22.56 -5.93
CA ARG A 106 -8.91 22.93 -4.80
C ARG A 106 -9.70 23.10 -3.51
N ALA A 107 -10.84 23.79 -3.56
CA ALA A 107 -11.70 23.98 -2.39
C ALA A 107 -12.24 22.63 -1.87
N ARG A 108 -12.68 21.76 -2.78
CA ARG A 108 -13.14 20.40 -2.44
C ARG A 108 -12.07 19.58 -1.74
N LEU A 109 -10.84 19.58 -2.26
CA LEU A 109 -9.72 18.84 -1.66
C LEU A 109 -9.31 19.43 -0.31
N GLN A 110 -9.33 20.74 -0.18
CA GLN A 110 -9.01 21.40 1.09
C GLN A 110 -10.06 21.09 2.18
N GLU A 111 -11.34 21.05 1.81
CA GLU A 111 -12.42 20.65 2.71
C GLU A 111 -12.28 19.18 3.15
N ALA A 112 -11.98 18.27 2.21
CA ALA A 112 -11.76 16.87 2.53
C ALA A 112 -10.56 16.66 3.49
N LEU A 113 -9.46 17.37 3.28
CA LEU A 113 -8.32 17.33 4.19
C LEU A 113 -8.66 17.88 5.59
N ALA A 114 -9.46 18.94 5.66
CA ALA A 114 -9.89 19.50 6.94
C ALA A 114 -10.82 18.52 7.70
N GLU A 115 -11.71 17.81 7.00
CA GLU A 115 -12.57 16.77 7.58
C GLU A 115 -11.73 15.58 8.10
N ASP A 116 -10.73 15.14 7.33
CA ASP A 116 -9.80 14.08 7.75
C ASP A 116 -8.98 14.49 8.98
N GLU A 117 -8.48 15.74 9.01
CA GLU A 117 -7.77 16.31 10.16
C GLU A 117 -8.66 16.39 11.40
N GLU A 118 -9.91 16.84 11.24
CA GLU A 118 -10.88 16.90 12.34
C GLU A 118 -11.24 15.49 12.85
N ALA A 119 -11.44 14.52 11.95
CA ALA A 119 -11.69 13.14 12.33
C ALA A 119 -10.49 12.51 13.06
N ALA A 120 -9.25 12.83 12.63
CA ALA A 120 -8.04 12.42 13.33
C ALA A 120 -7.91 13.08 14.71
N GLN A 121 -8.22 14.37 14.83
CA GLN A 121 -8.24 15.09 16.11
C GLN A 121 -9.28 14.51 17.06
N ARG A 122 -10.52 14.27 16.60
CA ARG A 122 -11.58 13.63 17.40
C ARG A 122 -11.15 12.24 17.89
N ARG A 123 -10.51 11.42 17.04
CA ARG A 123 -9.96 10.12 17.46
C ARG A 123 -8.88 10.27 18.53
N ARG A 124 -7.98 11.25 18.38
CA ARG A 124 -6.92 11.54 19.36
C ARG A 124 -7.50 12.03 20.69
N GLU A 125 -8.45 12.95 20.66
CA GLU A 125 -9.13 13.46 21.85
C GLU A 125 -9.90 12.36 22.55
N ARG A 126 -10.62 11.49 21.82
CA ARG A 126 -11.29 10.32 22.38
C ARG A 126 -10.31 9.38 23.08
N PHE A 127 -9.18 9.06 22.44
CA PHE A 127 -8.14 8.25 23.08
C PHE A 127 -7.58 8.94 24.34
N SER A 128 -7.28 10.24 24.28
CA SER A 128 -6.80 11.01 25.42
C SER A 128 -7.81 11.08 26.56
N GLN A 129 -9.11 11.21 26.26
CA GLN A 129 -10.19 11.21 27.24
C GLN A 129 -10.34 9.83 27.88
N ARG A 130 -10.25 8.75 27.09
CA ARG A 130 -10.27 7.37 27.60
C ARG A 130 -9.10 7.10 28.54
N GLU A 131 -7.89 7.48 28.14
CA GLU A 131 -6.71 7.34 28.99
C GLU A 131 -6.81 8.18 30.26
N ALA A 132 -7.26 9.43 30.15
CA ALA A 132 -7.45 10.31 31.30
C ALA A 132 -8.50 9.75 32.27
N LYS A 133 -9.62 9.24 31.75
CA LYS A 133 -10.67 8.58 32.54
C LYS A 133 -10.14 7.32 33.22
N MET A 134 -9.36 6.50 32.53
CA MET A 134 -8.73 5.31 33.14
C MET A 134 -7.75 5.70 34.25
N ARG A 135 -6.94 6.75 34.05
CA ARG A 135 -6.04 7.28 35.08
C ARG A 135 -6.83 7.86 36.26
N GLU A 136 -7.97 8.48 36.01
CA GLU A 136 -8.88 8.98 37.03
C GLU A 136 -9.54 7.84 37.81
N THR A 137 -10.04 6.78 37.16
CA THR A 137 -10.60 5.61 37.86
C THR A 137 -9.56 4.91 38.72
N VAL A 138 -8.31 4.79 38.25
CA VAL A 138 -7.21 4.24 39.07
C VAL A 138 -6.89 5.14 40.27
N ARG A 139 -7.01 6.47 40.13
CA ARG A 139 -6.86 7.41 41.26
C ARG A 139 -8.05 7.37 42.22
N ASN A 140 -9.27 7.23 41.70
CA ASN A 140 -10.50 7.17 42.48
C ASN A 140 -10.73 5.83 43.17
N ASN A 141 -10.22 4.71 42.65
CA ASN A 141 -10.29 3.40 43.32
C ASN A 141 -9.55 3.37 44.68
N ASN A 142 -8.81 4.43 45.03
CA ASN A 142 -8.22 4.62 46.36
C ASN A 142 -9.12 5.45 47.32
N ASN A 143 -10.30 5.90 46.89
CA ASN A 143 -11.25 6.74 47.66
C ASN A 143 -12.69 6.26 47.36
N ASP A 144 -13.22 5.40 48.24
CA ASP A 144 -14.47 4.64 48.09
C ASP A 144 -15.78 5.43 47.78
N GLU A 145 -16.80 4.64 47.39
CA GLU A 145 -18.27 4.79 47.56
C GLU A 145 -19.18 5.22 46.39
N ASP A 146 -20.31 4.51 46.33
CA ASP A 146 -21.33 4.38 45.30
C ASP A 146 -22.07 5.66 44.87
N VAL A 147 -22.34 5.80 43.57
CA VAL A 147 -23.23 6.84 42.96
C VAL A 147 -24.10 6.21 41.85
N PRO A 148 -25.41 6.54 41.73
CA PRO A 148 -26.41 5.63 41.16
C PRO A 148 -26.44 5.52 39.63
N ASN A 149 -26.75 4.29 39.22
CA ASN A 149 -26.65 3.63 37.92
C ASN A 149 -27.82 3.93 36.95
N THR A 150 -28.23 5.19 36.75
CA THR A 150 -29.35 5.51 35.84
C THR A 150 -28.96 5.62 34.37
N GLU A 151 -27.82 6.24 34.05
CA GLU A 151 -27.38 6.45 32.66
C GLU A 151 -26.81 5.17 32.00
N ALA A 152 -26.26 4.26 32.79
CA ALA A 152 -25.73 3.00 32.29
C ALA A 152 -26.84 2.03 31.87
N GLU A 153 -28.04 2.11 32.46
CA GLU A 153 -29.17 1.26 32.07
C GLU A 153 -29.77 1.63 30.71
N GLU A 154 -29.83 2.92 30.37
CA GLU A 154 -30.28 3.36 29.04
C GLU A 154 -29.28 2.98 27.96
N LYS A 155 -27.98 3.10 28.24
CA LYS A 155 -26.91 2.62 27.35
C LYS A 155 -26.99 1.12 27.11
N LYS A 156 -27.23 0.31 28.15
CA LYS A 156 -27.45 -1.15 28.02
C LYS A 156 -28.67 -1.48 27.16
N LYS A 157 -29.77 -0.75 27.29
CA LYS A 157 -30.97 -0.94 26.45
C LYS A 157 -30.68 -0.59 24.98
N ASN A 158 -29.90 0.45 24.71
CA ASN A 158 -29.50 0.82 23.34
C ASN A 158 -28.50 -0.19 22.73
N LEU A 159 -27.59 -0.76 23.53
CA LEU A 159 -26.69 -1.83 23.10
C LEU A 159 -27.42 -3.12 22.69
N ASN A 160 -28.58 -3.42 23.29
CA ASN A 160 -29.35 -4.62 22.96
C ASN A 160 -30.27 -4.48 21.74
N ARG A 161 -30.65 -3.26 21.35
CA ARG A 161 -31.46 -3.03 20.15
C ARG A 161 -30.59 -3.17 18.91
N PRO A 162 -30.95 -3.98 17.91
CA PRO A 162 -30.11 -4.16 16.75
C PRO A 162 -29.95 -2.85 15.96
N MET A 163 -28.80 -2.67 15.31
CA MET A 163 -28.40 -1.39 14.68
C MET A 163 -29.44 -0.82 13.71
N TRP A 164 -30.16 -1.69 13.00
CA TRP A 164 -31.19 -1.29 12.03
C TRP A 164 -32.46 -0.69 12.67
N ALA A 165 -32.64 -0.81 13.98
CA ALA A 165 -33.78 -0.25 14.71
C ALA A 165 -33.46 1.11 15.39
N LEU A 166 -32.25 1.64 15.19
CA LEU A 166 -31.76 2.89 15.76
C LEU A 166 -31.71 4.00 14.69
N THR A 167 -31.80 5.25 15.13
CA THR A 167 -31.55 6.40 14.25
C THR A 167 -30.06 6.48 13.91
N LYS A 168 -29.68 7.06 12.77
CA LYS A 168 -28.26 7.13 12.35
C LYS A 168 -27.32 7.60 13.47
N ALA A 169 -27.68 8.68 14.17
CA ALA A 169 -26.87 9.21 15.27
C ALA A 169 -26.74 8.23 16.46
N THR A 170 -27.81 7.51 16.80
CA THR A 170 -27.78 6.53 17.91
C THR A 170 -27.13 5.20 17.51
N ALA A 171 -27.16 4.85 16.22
CA ALA A 171 -26.42 3.74 15.66
C ALA A 171 -24.91 4.03 15.67
N ASP A 172 -24.50 5.21 15.23
CA ASP A 172 -23.09 5.64 15.26
C ASP A 172 -22.55 5.68 16.70
N GLU A 173 -23.33 6.21 17.66
CA GLU A 173 -22.97 6.19 19.09
C GLU A 173 -22.87 4.76 19.65
N LYS A 174 -23.76 3.85 19.23
CA LYS A 174 -23.69 2.45 19.64
C LYS A 174 -22.44 1.77 19.09
N LEU A 175 -22.03 2.08 17.86
CA LEU A 175 -20.80 1.55 17.28
C LEU A 175 -19.59 2.01 18.09
N ASP A 176 -19.52 3.32 18.39
CA ASP A 176 -18.47 3.89 19.25
C ASP A 176 -18.40 3.18 20.61
N CYS A 177 -19.56 2.91 21.25
CA CYS A 177 -19.61 2.20 22.53
C CYS A 177 -19.15 0.73 22.44
N LEU A 178 -19.39 0.06 21.30
CA LEU A 178 -18.94 -1.32 21.10
C LEU A 178 -17.43 -1.39 20.88
N GLU A 179 -16.86 -0.44 20.14
CA GLU A 179 -15.40 -0.32 19.96
C GLU A 179 -14.69 -0.08 21.31
N ASP A 180 -15.29 0.74 22.18
CA ASP A 180 -14.79 0.96 23.54
C ASP A 180 -14.88 -0.31 24.41
N ALA A 181 -15.96 -1.08 24.27
CA ALA A 181 -16.13 -2.34 25.00
C ALA A 181 -15.10 -3.39 24.55
N GLU A 182 -14.87 -3.53 23.24
CA GLU A 182 -13.85 -4.44 22.69
C GLU A 182 -12.43 -4.03 23.10
N ALA A 183 -12.14 -2.72 23.12
CA ALA A 183 -10.85 -2.24 23.60
C ALA A 183 -10.62 -2.59 25.07
N ASN A 184 -11.65 -2.49 25.92
CA ASN A 184 -11.55 -2.91 27.32
C ASN A 184 -11.39 -4.42 27.46
N ASP A 185 -12.12 -5.22 26.68
CA ASP A 185 -11.98 -6.69 26.65
C ASP A 185 -10.55 -7.10 26.24
N LEU A 186 -9.96 -6.41 25.26
CA LEU A 186 -8.57 -6.68 24.85
C LEU A 186 -7.56 -6.30 25.94
N ILE A 187 -7.81 -5.21 26.67
CA ILE A 187 -6.97 -4.82 27.81
C ILE A 187 -7.14 -5.80 28.96
N GLU A 188 -8.36 -6.25 29.26
CA GLU A 188 -8.64 -7.26 30.28
C GLU A 188 -7.98 -8.59 29.94
N PHE A 189 -8.08 -9.03 28.69
CA PHE A 189 -7.35 -10.18 28.17
C PHE A 189 -5.84 -10.03 28.35
N ALA A 190 -5.25 -8.90 27.94
CA ALA A 190 -3.82 -8.67 28.06
C ALA A 190 -3.34 -8.65 29.52
N ASN A 191 -4.15 -8.11 30.44
CA ASN A 191 -3.84 -8.08 31.87
C ASN A 191 -3.97 -9.46 32.53
N ASN A 192 -4.91 -10.28 32.06
CA ASN A 192 -5.17 -11.61 32.58
C ASN A 192 -4.43 -12.71 31.80
N LEU A 193 -3.58 -12.35 30.83
CA LEU A 193 -2.79 -13.31 30.06
C LEU A 193 -1.60 -13.79 30.90
N ASP A 194 -1.69 -15.00 31.43
CA ASP A 194 -0.57 -15.68 32.09
C ASP A 194 0.40 -16.24 31.04
N ILE A 195 1.42 -15.44 30.73
CA ILE A 195 2.46 -15.78 29.76
C ILE A 195 3.29 -16.98 30.25
N ASP A 196 3.53 -17.08 31.55
CA ASP A 196 4.38 -18.14 32.11
C ASP A 196 3.69 -19.50 31.97
N GLN A 197 2.39 -19.58 32.25
CA GLN A 197 1.61 -20.80 32.00
C GLN A 197 1.64 -21.21 30.51
N PHE A 198 1.53 -20.24 29.60
CA PHE A 198 1.60 -20.51 28.16
C PHE A 198 3.00 -20.98 27.73
N MET A 199 4.05 -20.38 28.28
CA MET A 199 5.44 -20.75 27.99
C MET A 199 5.76 -22.15 28.53
N ASP A 200 5.28 -22.49 29.73
CA ASP A 200 5.39 -23.83 30.30
C ASP A 200 4.71 -24.87 29.40
N ASP A 201 3.50 -24.59 28.92
CA ASP A 201 2.78 -25.47 27.99
C ASP A 201 3.53 -25.65 26.67
N VAL A 202 4.17 -24.59 26.16
CA VAL A 202 5.00 -24.66 24.94
C VAL A 202 6.27 -25.47 25.17
N GLU A 203 6.93 -25.31 26.33
CA GLU A 203 8.10 -26.09 26.68
C GLU A 203 7.75 -27.58 26.86
N ILE A 204 6.63 -27.88 27.53
CA ILE A 204 6.14 -29.25 27.69
C ILE A 204 5.85 -29.85 26.30
N LYS A 205 5.18 -29.12 25.41
CA LYS A 205 4.95 -29.58 24.03
C LYS A 205 6.26 -29.83 23.28
N ALA A 206 7.26 -28.98 23.45
CA ALA A 206 8.57 -29.18 22.82
C ALA A 206 9.27 -30.44 23.37
N ARG A 207 9.23 -30.67 24.69
CA ARG A 207 9.77 -31.89 25.32
C ARG A 207 9.01 -33.14 24.86
N VAL A 208 7.68 -33.09 24.74
CA VAL A 208 6.87 -34.20 24.22
C VAL A 208 7.26 -34.51 22.78
N ALA A 209 7.39 -33.50 21.92
CA ALA A 209 7.83 -33.69 20.53
C ALA A 209 9.24 -34.32 20.44
N GLN A 210 10.15 -33.95 21.35
CA GLN A 210 11.47 -34.56 21.43
C GLN A 210 11.39 -36.04 21.84
N VAL A 211 10.53 -36.38 22.80
CA VAL A 211 10.29 -37.78 23.20
C VAL A 211 9.65 -38.57 22.07
N GLU A 212 8.69 -38.01 21.35
CA GLU A 212 8.09 -38.64 20.16
C GLU A 212 9.12 -38.92 19.07
N GLN A 213 10.06 -37.99 18.84
CA GLN A 213 11.16 -38.18 17.90
C GLN A 213 12.09 -39.32 18.35
N GLN A 214 12.44 -39.38 19.62
CA GLN A 214 13.25 -40.47 20.18
C GLN A 214 12.52 -41.81 20.08
N LEU A 215 11.22 -41.84 20.38
CA LEU A 215 10.40 -43.04 20.25
C LEU A 215 10.34 -43.52 18.79
N ALA A 216 10.18 -42.61 17.83
CA ALA A 216 10.21 -42.94 16.41
C ALA A 216 11.56 -43.51 15.97
N GLN A 217 12.67 -42.97 16.48
CA GLN A 217 14.01 -43.50 16.21
C GLN A 217 14.16 -44.93 16.77
N VAL A 218 13.78 -45.15 18.03
CA VAL A 218 13.83 -46.48 18.65
C VAL A 218 12.94 -47.46 17.88
N GLN A 219 11.72 -47.05 17.52
CA GLN A 219 10.82 -47.88 16.73
C GLN A 219 11.43 -48.27 15.38
N SER A 220 12.12 -47.34 14.70
CA SER A 220 12.78 -47.63 13.43
C SER A 220 13.91 -48.66 13.56
N ILE A 221 14.64 -48.66 14.68
CA ILE A 221 15.69 -49.65 14.97
C ILE A 221 15.06 -51.03 15.20
N VAL A 222 14.00 -51.09 16.00
CA VAL A 222 13.26 -52.33 16.27
C VAL A 222 12.69 -52.93 14.99
N ASP A 223 12.10 -52.10 14.13
CA ASP A 223 11.54 -52.55 12.85
C ASP A 223 12.65 -53.06 11.91
N TYR A 224 13.84 -52.43 11.92
CA TYR A 224 15.01 -52.87 11.15
C TYR A 224 15.53 -54.23 11.64
N GLU A 225 15.76 -54.38 12.94
CA GLU A 225 16.24 -55.63 13.55
C GLU A 225 15.25 -56.78 13.29
N GLN A 226 13.94 -56.52 13.45
CA GLN A 226 12.92 -57.53 13.17
C GLN A 226 12.85 -57.90 11.69
N ALA A 227 13.14 -56.96 10.77
CA ALA A 227 13.24 -57.24 9.35
C ALA A 227 14.50 -58.06 9.00
N GLU A 228 15.62 -57.79 9.67
CA GLU A 228 16.88 -58.53 9.53
C GLU A 228 16.74 -59.96 10.05
N GLU A 229 16.15 -60.16 11.22
CA GLU A 229 15.87 -61.48 11.78
C GLU A 229 15.02 -62.31 10.82
N LYS A 230 13.93 -61.74 10.28
CA LYS A 230 13.12 -62.40 9.24
C LYS A 230 13.89 -62.68 7.94
N ARG A 231 14.92 -61.91 7.59
CA ARG A 231 15.79 -62.23 6.44
C ARG A 231 16.69 -63.42 6.77
N SER A 232 17.32 -63.40 7.95
CA SER A 232 18.17 -64.48 8.44
C SER A 232 17.42 -65.81 8.56
N GLU A 233 16.20 -65.78 9.10
CA GLU A 233 15.32 -66.96 9.18
C GLU A 233 15.01 -67.55 7.80
N ARG A 234 14.69 -66.70 6.80
CA ARG A 234 14.44 -67.17 5.42
C ARG A 234 15.70 -67.75 4.79
N GLU A 235 16.86 -67.17 5.07
CA GLU A 235 18.14 -67.67 4.56
C GLU A 235 18.52 -69.01 5.22
N GLN A 236 18.34 -69.14 6.53
CA GLN A 236 18.47 -70.41 7.24
C GLN A 236 17.52 -71.47 6.70
N GLN A 237 16.24 -71.14 6.47
CA GLN A 237 15.28 -72.06 5.87
C GLN A 237 15.75 -72.54 4.49
N ARG A 238 16.28 -71.64 3.63
CA ARG A 238 16.85 -72.04 2.33
C ARG A 238 18.06 -72.94 2.49
N LEU A 239 18.91 -72.68 3.47
CA LEU A 239 20.12 -73.48 3.73
C LEU A 239 19.77 -74.86 4.27
N GLU A 240 18.79 -74.95 5.18
CA GLU A 240 18.24 -76.20 5.69
C GLU A 240 17.52 -77.00 4.59
N GLU A 241 16.77 -76.35 3.69
CA GLU A 241 16.15 -76.99 2.53
C GLU A 241 17.20 -77.55 1.56
N LEU A 242 18.33 -76.83 1.37
CA LEU A 242 19.48 -77.33 0.62
C LEU A 242 20.16 -78.53 1.31
N ALA A 243 20.28 -78.49 2.64
CA ALA A 243 20.93 -79.52 3.44
C ALA A 243 20.07 -80.80 3.60
N ASN A 244 18.74 -80.67 3.68
CA ASN A 244 17.79 -81.78 3.81
C ASN A 244 17.36 -82.40 2.47
N GLY A 245 18.03 -82.07 1.37
CA GLY A 245 17.88 -82.81 0.10
C GLY A 245 16.89 -82.20 -0.90
N GLY A 246 16.74 -80.86 -0.92
CA GLY A 246 16.15 -80.14 -2.04
C GLY A 246 16.86 -80.50 -3.35
N GLY A 247 16.19 -81.30 -4.16
CA GLY A 247 16.77 -82.07 -5.26
C GLY A 247 17.46 -81.25 -6.35
N ALA A 248 18.33 -81.97 -7.06
CA ALA A 248 19.01 -81.60 -8.29
C ALA A 248 18.30 -80.50 -9.11
N LEU A 249 19.01 -79.40 -9.33
CA LEU A 249 18.67 -78.37 -10.30
C LEU A 249 18.41 -79.07 -11.64
N ASN A 250 17.14 -79.10 -12.07
CA ASN A 250 16.80 -79.44 -13.44
C ASN A 250 17.52 -78.42 -14.33
N GLY A 251 18.31 -78.89 -15.30
CA GLY A 251 19.13 -78.06 -16.20
C GLY A 251 18.37 -77.03 -17.04
N ASN A 252 17.07 -76.88 -16.84
CA ASN A 252 16.22 -75.87 -17.45
C ASN A 252 16.29 -74.50 -16.74
N ASP A 253 16.57 -74.45 -15.42
CA ASP A 253 16.65 -73.19 -14.65
C ASP A 253 17.99 -72.45 -14.83
N LEU A 254 19.03 -73.14 -15.32
CA LEU A 254 20.32 -72.51 -15.65
C LEU A 254 20.24 -71.61 -16.89
N SER A 255 19.26 -71.85 -17.76
CA SER A 255 18.98 -71.04 -18.95
C SER A 255 18.25 -69.72 -18.65
N GLN A 256 17.70 -69.56 -17.44
CA GLN A 256 17.01 -68.33 -17.02
C GLN A 256 17.95 -67.35 -16.29
N LEU A 257 19.09 -67.84 -15.81
CA LEU A 257 20.23 -67.02 -15.36
C LEU A 257 21.04 -66.56 -16.58
N GLY A 258 20.36 -65.93 -17.54
CA GLY A 258 20.98 -65.23 -18.65
C GLY A 258 21.96 -64.19 -18.13
N TRP A 259 23.21 -64.36 -18.52
CA TRP A 259 24.34 -63.45 -18.32
C TRP A 259 24.16 -62.19 -19.18
N ASP A 260 23.10 -61.42 -18.90
CA ASP A 260 22.74 -60.23 -19.66
C ASP A 260 22.19 -59.14 -18.73
N ARG A 261 22.89 -58.88 -17.60
CA ARG A 261 22.72 -57.63 -16.86
C ARG A 261 23.86 -57.28 -15.90
N ALA A 262 25.09 -57.37 -16.38
CA ALA A 262 26.21 -56.68 -15.75
C ALA A 262 26.37 -55.27 -16.37
N ASP A 263 25.35 -54.41 -16.24
CA ASP A 263 25.52 -52.97 -16.33
C ASP A 263 24.28 -52.22 -15.78
N ALA A 264 24.52 -51.22 -14.94
CA ALA A 264 23.60 -50.16 -14.48
C ALA A 264 22.24 -50.55 -13.85
N LYS A 265 22.20 -50.92 -12.56
CA LYS A 265 20.91 -50.96 -11.83
C LYS A 265 20.87 -50.39 -10.41
N ASP A 266 22.00 -50.07 -9.80
CA ASP A 266 22.01 -49.57 -8.42
C ASP A 266 21.75 -48.06 -8.28
N GLY A 267 21.90 -47.28 -9.36
CA GLY A 267 21.71 -45.81 -9.34
C GLY A 267 20.37 -45.30 -9.89
N ASP A 268 19.48 -46.19 -10.36
CA ASP A 268 18.19 -45.76 -10.91
C ASP A 268 17.08 -45.70 -9.84
N ASP A 269 17.22 -46.39 -8.70
CA ASP A 269 16.19 -46.47 -7.66
C ASP A 269 16.12 -45.18 -6.81
N ASP A 270 17.26 -44.56 -6.53
CA ASP A 270 17.33 -43.27 -5.82
C ASP A 270 16.70 -42.13 -6.64
N ALA A 271 17.05 -42.04 -7.93
CA ALA A 271 16.47 -41.05 -8.82
C ALA A 271 14.96 -41.23 -9.01
N MET A 272 14.48 -42.48 -9.00
CA MET A 272 13.05 -42.80 -9.07
C MET A 272 12.31 -42.50 -7.76
N SER A 273 12.96 -42.70 -6.61
CA SER A 273 12.41 -42.37 -5.29
C SER A 273 12.28 -40.86 -5.11
N VAL A 274 13.31 -40.09 -5.48
CA VAL A 274 13.28 -38.62 -5.47
C VAL A 274 12.23 -38.09 -6.44
N ALA A 275 12.16 -38.63 -7.66
CA ALA A 275 11.15 -38.25 -8.64
C ALA A 275 9.71 -38.54 -8.15
N SER A 276 9.51 -39.67 -7.47
CA SER A 276 8.21 -40.05 -6.90
C SER A 276 7.81 -39.13 -5.73
N SER A 277 8.78 -38.69 -4.92
CA SER A 277 8.56 -37.73 -3.83
C SER A 277 8.17 -36.34 -4.39
N VAL A 278 8.92 -35.82 -5.36
CA VAL A 278 8.65 -34.51 -5.99
C VAL A 278 7.28 -34.47 -6.67
N LEU A 279 6.89 -35.56 -7.35
CA LEU A 279 5.56 -35.67 -7.96
C LEU A 279 4.45 -35.91 -6.93
N SER A 280 4.80 -36.43 -5.75
CA SER A 280 3.90 -36.57 -4.61
C SER A 280 3.56 -35.21 -4.00
N GLU A 281 4.57 -34.37 -3.84
CA GLU A 281 4.49 -33.03 -3.26
C GLU A 281 3.90 -31.99 -4.24
N CYS A 282 4.31 -32.02 -5.52
CA CYS A 282 3.91 -31.02 -6.52
C CYS A 282 2.84 -31.55 -7.49
N LYS A 283 1.56 -31.26 -7.18
CA LYS A 283 0.40 -31.66 -8.01
C LYS A 283 0.43 -31.09 -9.44
N SER A 284 1.01 -29.90 -9.61
CA SER A 284 1.21 -29.24 -10.90
C SER A 284 2.23 -29.96 -11.80
N ILE A 285 3.29 -30.53 -11.22
CA ILE A 285 4.33 -31.23 -11.99
C ILE A 285 3.85 -32.64 -12.35
N ARG A 286 3.06 -33.27 -11.48
CA ARG A 286 2.43 -34.59 -11.72
C ARG A 286 1.52 -34.63 -12.94
N SER A 287 0.83 -33.53 -13.26
CA SER A 287 -0.09 -33.51 -14.40
C SER A 287 0.61 -33.46 -15.76
N VAL A 288 1.88 -33.05 -15.80
CA VAL A 288 2.65 -32.82 -17.04
C VAL A 288 3.78 -33.83 -17.23
N HIS A 289 4.42 -34.26 -16.13
CA HIS A 289 5.61 -35.10 -16.16
C HIS A 289 5.39 -36.46 -15.50
N SER A 290 5.91 -37.51 -16.14
CA SER A 290 5.94 -38.85 -15.55
C SER A 290 7.15 -39.03 -14.64
N VAL A 291 7.07 -39.95 -13.67
CA VAL A 291 8.16 -40.30 -12.73
C VAL A 291 9.46 -40.55 -13.48
N ARG A 292 9.40 -41.28 -14.60
CA ARG A 292 10.55 -41.60 -15.43
C ARG A 292 11.17 -40.38 -16.12
N SER A 293 10.36 -39.40 -16.50
CA SER A 293 10.86 -38.15 -17.10
C SER A 293 11.57 -37.26 -16.07
N VAL A 294 11.06 -37.21 -14.84
CA VAL A 294 11.68 -36.47 -13.74
C VAL A 294 12.97 -37.15 -13.29
N ALA A 295 12.98 -38.48 -13.13
CA ALA A 295 14.19 -39.24 -12.80
C ALA A 295 15.31 -39.07 -13.84
N ALA A 296 14.97 -38.99 -15.13
CA ALA A 296 15.94 -38.73 -16.19
C ALA A 296 16.55 -37.32 -16.12
N ILE A 297 15.79 -36.32 -15.64
CA ILE A 297 16.30 -34.96 -15.40
C ILE A 297 17.24 -34.97 -14.21
N THR A 298 16.86 -35.61 -13.10
CA THR A 298 17.70 -35.76 -11.90
C THR A 298 19.04 -36.40 -12.24
N LYS A 299 19.04 -37.49 -13.01
CA LYS A 299 20.25 -38.18 -13.47
C LYS A 299 21.17 -37.30 -14.32
N ARG A 300 20.60 -36.44 -15.18
CA ARG A 300 21.38 -35.48 -15.99
C ARG A 300 22.01 -34.38 -15.13
N VAL A 301 21.33 -33.96 -14.07
CA VAL A 301 21.83 -32.96 -13.13
C VAL A 301 22.94 -33.55 -12.27
N GLU A 302 22.76 -34.76 -11.75
CA GLU A 302 23.77 -35.51 -11.00
C GLU A 302 25.02 -35.78 -11.83
N ALA A 303 24.88 -36.25 -13.07
CA ALA A 303 26.01 -36.45 -13.98
C ALA A 303 26.77 -35.15 -14.29
N LYS A 304 26.08 -33.99 -14.23
CA LYS A 304 26.69 -32.68 -14.48
C LYS A 304 27.35 -32.09 -13.22
N LEU A 305 26.87 -32.44 -12.03
CA LEU A 305 27.47 -32.08 -10.73
C LEU A 305 28.66 -32.98 -10.38
N GLY A 306 28.62 -34.27 -10.75
CA GLY A 306 29.70 -35.23 -10.53
C GLY A 306 30.97 -34.99 -11.37
N ALA A 307 30.88 -34.19 -12.43
CA ALA A 307 32.02 -33.85 -13.28
C ALA A 307 32.87 -32.67 -12.75
N SER A 308 32.52 -32.07 -11.60
CA SER A 308 33.15 -30.83 -11.11
C SER A 308 33.53 -30.82 -9.63
N THR A 309 34.15 -31.88 -9.09
CA THR A 309 34.70 -31.83 -7.72
C THR A 309 36.08 -32.50 -7.61
N PRO A 310 36.97 -31.93 -6.78
CA PRO A 310 37.76 -32.75 -5.89
C PRO A 310 37.40 -32.47 -4.42
N SER A 311 37.10 -33.58 -3.72
CA SER A 311 37.35 -33.95 -2.32
C SER A 311 37.01 -33.01 -1.14
N GLU A 312 36.26 -33.61 -0.21
CA GLU A 312 35.98 -33.35 1.21
C GLU A 312 36.74 -32.24 1.96
N ALA A 313 35.97 -31.30 2.53
CA ALA A 313 35.97 -30.94 3.95
C ALA A 313 34.82 -29.94 4.19
N GLY A 314 34.16 -30.01 5.34
CA GLY A 314 32.89 -29.33 5.66
C GLY A 314 32.74 -27.90 5.12
N SER A 315 31.83 -27.72 4.16
CA SER A 315 31.45 -26.40 3.64
C SER A 315 30.02 -26.12 4.04
N THR A 316 29.87 -25.13 4.90
CA THR A 316 28.66 -24.31 5.06
C THR A 316 28.06 -24.01 3.67
N PRO A 317 26.73 -24.02 3.50
CA PRO A 317 26.12 -23.66 2.22
C PRO A 317 26.68 -22.29 1.78
N PRO A 318 27.11 -22.12 0.53
CA PRO A 318 27.69 -20.86 0.07
C PRO A 318 26.66 -19.76 0.31
N ALA A 319 27.06 -18.74 1.07
CA ALA A 319 26.22 -17.60 1.38
C ALA A 319 25.62 -17.05 0.08
N PRO A 320 24.33 -16.68 0.08
CA PRO A 320 23.68 -16.19 -1.13
C PRO A 320 24.48 -15.03 -1.69
N ARG A 321 24.79 -15.09 -2.98
CA ARG A 321 25.51 -14.03 -3.68
C ARG A 321 24.63 -12.78 -3.75
N ILE A 322 24.79 -11.88 -2.80
CA ILE A 322 24.14 -10.58 -2.80
C ILE A 322 24.84 -9.71 -3.85
N VAL A 323 24.17 -9.50 -4.99
CA VAL A 323 24.61 -8.54 -5.99
C VAL A 323 23.88 -7.23 -5.71
N THR A 324 24.56 -6.28 -5.08
CA THR A 324 24.08 -4.90 -4.98
C THR A 324 24.34 -4.22 -6.33
N ILE A 325 23.26 -3.88 -7.03
CA ILE A 325 23.34 -3.11 -8.28
C ILE A 325 23.28 -1.64 -7.87
N ASN A 326 24.40 -0.92 -8.02
CA ASN A 326 24.43 0.53 -7.80
C ASN A 326 23.60 1.21 -8.91
N GLU A 327 22.52 1.90 -8.53
CA GLU A 327 21.57 2.51 -9.46
C GLU A 327 21.95 3.93 -9.91
N ASP A 328 23.13 4.42 -9.49
CA ASP A 328 23.57 5.82 -9.67
C ASP A 328 23.62 6.29 -11.14
N GLU A 329 23.77 5.36 -12.10
CA GLU A 329 23.82 5.67 -13.53
C GLU A 329 22.54 5.32 -14.30
N GLY A 330 21.47 4.88 -13.62
CA GLY A 330 20.20 4.59 -14.28
C GLY A 330 20.27 3.42 -15.28
N VAL A 331 21.20 2.47 -15.10
CA VAL A 331 21.41 1.29 -15.97
C VAL A 331 20.10 0.53 -16.23
N ARG A 332 19.20 0.47 -15.24
CA ARG A 332 17.88 -0.16 -15.35
C ARG A 332 16.95 0.53 -16.36
N MET A 333 17.13 1.82 -16.61
CA MET A 333 16.41 2.59 -17.64
C MET A 333 16.97 2.32 -19.04
N GLN A 334 18.27 2.09 -19.18
CA GLN A 334 18.89 1.73 -20.46
C GLN A 334 18.48 0.33 -20.93
N ILE A 335 18.27 -0.61 -20.01
CA ILE A 335 17.79 -1.98 -20.32
C ILE A 335 16.38 -1.95 -20.96
N LYS A 336 15.51 -1.01 -20.57
CA LYS A 336 14.17 -0.86 -21.16
C LYS A 336 14.21 -0.37 -22.61
N THR A 337 15.28 0.32 -22.99
CA THR A 337 15.49 0.83 -24.35
C THR A 337 16.28 -0.14 -25.25
N LEU A 338 16.69 -1.30 -24.73
CA LEU A 338 17.39 -2.29 -25.53
C LEU A 338 16.47 -2.85 -26.62
N PRO A 339 16.90 -2.89 -27.90
CA PRO A 339 16.12 -3.44 -28.99
C PRO A 339 15.67 -4.89 -28.75
N SER A 340 16.45 -5.66 -27.98
CA SER A 340 16.13 -7.05 -27.62
C SER A 340 14.88 -7.20 -26.74
N ASN A 341 14.43 -6.14 -26.09
CA ASN A 341 13.21 -6.10 -25.27
C ASN A 341 11.98 -5.62 -26.06
N LEU A 342 12.12 -5.35 -27.36
CA LEU A 342 10.99 -4.90 -28.17
C LEU A 342 10.04 -6.07 -28.46
N PRO A 343 8.71 -5.90 -28.26
CA PRO A 343 7.72 -6.98 -28.35
C PRO A 343 7.66 -7.71 -29.69
N TYR A 344 8.20 -7.12 -30.75
CA TYR A 344 8.14 -7.65 -32.11
C TYR A 344 9.39 -8.44 -32.51
N ILE A 345 10.49 -8.34 -31.77
CA ILE A 345 11.75 -9.00 -32.14
C ILE A 345 11.70 -10.52 -31.91
N HIS A 346 10.86 -10.97 -30.97
CA HIS A 346 10.62 -12.39 -30.68
C HIS A 346 9.32 -12.93 -31.30
N ARG A 347 8.68 -12.15 -32.18
CA ARG A 347 7.53 -12.63 -32.96
C ARG A 347 8.03 -13.11 -34.31
N ASN A 348 7.66 -14.33 -34.67
CA ASN A 348 7.95 -14.91 -35.97
C ASN A 348 7.32 -14.01 -37.05
N PRO A 349 8.09 -13.43 -38.00
CA PRO A 349 7.55 -12.53 -39.03
C PRO A 349 6.63 -13.24 -40.04
N ALA A 350 6.43 -14.55 -39.90
CA ALA A 350 5.62 -15.39 -40.78
C ALA A 350 4.24 -15.77 -40.19
N ILE A 351 3.74 -15.07 -39.17
CA ILE A 351 2.35 -15.21 -38.67
C ILE A 351 1.60 -13.90 -38.87
#